data_AF-A0A920RJX3-F1
#
_entry.id   AF-A0A920RJX3-F1
#
_cell.length_a   1.000
_cell.length_b   1.000
_cell.length_c   1.000
_cell.angle_alpha   90.00
_cell.angle_beta   90.00
_cell.angle_gamma   90.00
#
_symmetry.space_group_name_H-M   'P 1'
#
loop_
_entity.id
_entity.type
_entity.pdbx_description
1 polymer ?
#
loop_
_entity_poly.entity_id
_entity_poly.type
_entity_poly.pdbx_seq_one_letter_code
_entity_poly.pdbx_strand_id
1 'polypeptide(L)'
;MCQRGKHWRSNSDGYLVIKRLPGIERPAIVRALPRAAGHVHMLDLGASNDASPKRLFQFGIMGAMLSQYFDDNSQPTIGLLNIGTEEGKGSDSL
;
A
#
# COMPACT_ATOMS: atom_id res chain seq x y z
N MET A 1 20.31 0.20 -14.87
CA MET A 1 20.53 0.64 -16.26
C MET A 1 20.26 2.14 -16.34
N CYS A 2 21.30 2.93 -16.61
CA CYS A 2 21.31 4.40 -16.59
C CYS A 2 20.56 4.97 -17.81
N GLN A 3 19.58 5.85 -17.59
CA GLN A 3 19.09 6.75 -18.64
C GLN A 3 19.50 8.19 -18.29
N ARG A 4 20.23 8.80 -19.23
CA ARG A 4 20.90 10.09 -19.14
C ARG A 4 19.93 11.24 -19.40
N GLY A 5 20.15 12.33 -18.67
CA GLY A 5 19.91 13.69 -19.14
C GLY A 5 18.50 14.25 -18.99
N LYS A 6 18.21 14.90 -17.85
CA LYS A 6 17.50 16.20 -17.77
C LYS A 6 17.95 16.98 -16.52
N HIS A 7 18.58 18.12 -16.78
CA HIS A 7 18.61 19.35 -15.98
C HIS A 7 18.21 19.23 -14.49
N TRP A 8 19.18 18.99 -13.60
CA TRP A 8 18.99 19.12 -12.16
C TRP A 8 19.11 20.60 -11.77
N ARG A 9 17.98 21.32 -11.65
CA ARG A 9 18.00 22.58 -10.89
C ARG A 9 18.02 22.22 -9.40
N SER A 10 19.02 22.76 -8.70
CA SER A 10 19.08 22.78 -7.24
C SER A 10 17.86 23.54 -6.72
N ASN A 11 17.07 22.89 -5.85
CA ASN A 11 16.26 23.57 -4.87
C ASN A 11 16.86 23.25 -3.50
N SER A 12 17.19 24.30 -2.77
CA SER A 12 17.89 24.38 -1.50
C SER A 12 17.06 23.93 -0.30
N ASP A 13 16.23 22.90 -0.43
CA ASP A 13 15.37 22.39 0.64
C ASP A 13 15.42 20.86 0.64
N GLY A 14 15.70 20.25 1.79
CA GLY A 14 15.99 18.82 1.97
C GLY A 14 14.82 17.86 1.68
N TYR A 15 14.37 17.78 0.44
CA TYR A 15 13.31 16.88 0.01
C TYR A 15 13.86 15.58 -0.59
N LEU A 16 13.56 14.45 0.05
CA LEU A 16 13.82 13.10 -0.47
C LEU A 16 13.10 12.88 -1.81
N VAL A 17 13.85 12.64 -2.88
CA VAL A 17 13.32 12.38 -4.24
C VAL A 17 13.01 10.90 -4.42
N ILE A 18 12.15 10.33 -3.57
CA ILE A 18 11.61 8.99 -3.80
C ILE A 18 10.35 9.13 -4.65
N LYS A 19 10.40 8.60 -5.88
CA LYS A 19 9.26 8.59 -6.81
C LYS A 19 8.42 7.33 -6.61
N ARG A 20 7.12 7.44 -6.91
CA ARG A 20 6.19 6.29 -6.93
C ARG A 20 6.50 5.37 -8.11
N LEU A 21 6.16 4.08 -7.97
CA LEU A 21 6.13 3.15 -9.09
C LEU A 21 5.08 3.58 -10.14
N PRO A 22 5.34 3.37 -11.44
CA PRO A 22 4.34 3.64 -12.48
C PRO A 22 3.03 2.92 -12.19
N GLY A 23 1.91 3.62 -12.36
CA GLY A 23 0.57 3.07 -12.13
C GLY A 23 0.10 3.09 -10.67
N ILE A 24 0.99 3.31 -9.68
CA ILE A 24 0.59 3.45 -8.27
C ILE A 24 0.18 4.91 -7.98
N GLU A 25 -1.07 5.09 -7.56
CA GLU A 25 -1.62 6.43 -7.29
C GLU A 25 -1.00 7.06 -6.05
N ARG A 26 -0.72 6.29 -5.00
CA ARG A 26 -0.01 6.76 -3.80
C ARG A 26 0.60 5.61 -3.01
N PRO A 27 1.69 5.85 -2.28
CA PRO A 27 2.21 4.87 -1.33
C PRO A 27 1.21 4.67 -0.18
N ALA A 28 1.22 3.48 0.41
CA ALA A 28 0.53 3.19 1.66
C ALA A 28 1.52 3.29 2.82
N ILE A 29 1.07 3.83 3.95
CA ILE A 29 1.75 3.56 5.24
C ILE A 29 1.36 2.15 5.66
N VAL A 30 2.35 1.33 5.97
CA VAL A 30 2.15 -0.06 6.38
C VAL A 30 2.71 -0.30 7.78
N ARG A 31 2.02 -1.14 8.55
CA ARG A 31 2.51 -1.64 9.83
C ARG A 31 2.16 -3.12 9.99
N ALA A 32 3.12 -3.89 10.50
CA ALA A 32 2.85 -5.23 10.99
C ALA A 32 2.13 -5.13 12.35
N LEU A 33 0.94 -5.75 12.44
CA LEU A 33 0.17 -5.88 13.66
C LEU A 33 0.27 -7.33 14.18
N PRO A 34 0.43 -7.55 15.49
CA PRO A 34 0.48 -8.90 16.04
C PRO A 34 -0.88 -9.59 15.91
N ARG A 35 -0.87 -10.91 15.71
CA ARG A 35 -2.03 -11.79 15.81
C ARG A 35 -1.67 -13.06 16.58
N ALA A 36 -2.66 -13.90 16.91
CA ALA A 36 -2.43 -15.12 17.70
C ALA A 36 -1.31 -16.03 17.15
N ALA A 37 -1.11 -16.06 15.83
CA ALA A 37 0.00 -16.75 15.19
C ALA A 37 0.69 -15.83 14.15
N GLY A 38 1.77 -15.15 14.56
CA GLY A 38 2.56 -14.26 13.70
C GLY A 38 1.98 -12.84 13.63
N HIS A 39 1.98 -12.25 12.44
CA HIS A 39 1.50 -10.89 12.20
C HIS A 39 0.60 -10.78 10.97
N VAL A 40 -0.02 -9.62 10.80
CA VAL A 40 -0.69 -9.18 9.59
C VAL A 40 -0.18 -7.78 9.22
N HIS A 41 0.04 -7.53 7.93
CA HIS A 41 0.36 -6.18 7.46
C HIS A 41 -0.94 -5.40 7.27
N MET A 42 -1.11 -4.30 8.00
CA MET A 42 -2.20 -3.35 7.80
C MET A 42 -1.69 -2.16 6.99
N LEU A 43 -2.37 -1.86 5.89
CA LEU A 43 -2.04 -0.78 4.97
C LEU A 43 -3.04 0.37 5.12
N ASP A 44 -2.56 1.59 4.83
CA ASP A 44 -3.32 2.84 4.87
C ASP A 44 -3.78 3.26 6.27
N LEU A 45 -2.84 3.23 7.22
CA LEU A 45 -3.03 3.61 8.63
C LEU A 45 -3.18 5.13 8.86
N GLY A 46 -4.12 5.76 8.15
CA GLY A 46 -4.43 7.19 8.31
C GLY A 46 -3.63 8.11 7.38
N ALA A 47 -3.05 7.57 6.30
CA ALA A 47 -2.41 8.39 5.28
C ALA A 47 -3.42 9.02 4.30
N SER A 48 -4.70 8.65 4.37
CA SER A 48 -5.79 9.29 3.63
C SER A 48 -7.14 9.22 4.32
N ASN A 49 -7.96 10.25 4.10
CA ASN A 49 -9.37 10.31 4.48
C ASN A 49 -10.32 9.75 3.40
N ASP A 50 -9.77 9.20 2.32
CA ASP A 50 -10.50 8.74 1.14
C ASP A 50 -9.96 7.38 0.71
N ALA A 51 -10.83 6.39 0.65
CA ALA A 51 -10.53 5.05 0.13
C ALA A 51 -11.36 4.87 -1.13
N SER A 52 -10.70 4.75 -2.30
CA SER A 52 -11.38 4.41 -3.54
C SER A 52 -11.17 2.92 -3.87
N PRO A 53 -12.10 2.25 -4.58
CA PRO A 53 -11.96 0.83 -4.94
C PRO A 53 -10.63 0.51 -5.62
N LYS A 54 -10.23 1.35 -6.58
CA LYS A 54 -8.94 1.23 -7.29
C LYS A 54 -7.74 1.31 -6.36
N ARG A 55 -7.81 2.14 -5.32
CA ARG A 55 -6.72 2.32 -4.36
C ARG A 55 -6.60 1.14 -3.42
N LEU A 56 -7.73 0.63 -2.91
CA LEU A 56 -7.77 -0.59 -2.11
C LEU A 56 -7.23 -1.78 -2.89
N PHE A 57 -7.57 -1.89 -4.18
CA PHE A 57 -7.00 -2.89 -5.08
C PHE A 57 -5.47 -2.78 -5.17
N GLN A 58 -4.94 -1.57 -5.38
CA GLN A 58 -3.49 -1.33 -5.41
C GLN A 58 -2.82 -1.68 -4.08
N PHE A 59 -3.45 -1.37 -2.95
CA PHE A 59 -2.97 -1.73 -1.62
C PHE A 59 -2.94 -3.24 -1.42
N GLY A 60 -3.97 -3.97 -1.88
CA GLY A 60 -3.97 -5.43 -1.87
C GLY A 60 -2.77 -6.02 -2.61
N ILE A 61 -2.47 -5.54 -3.83
CA ILE A 61 -1.31 -6.01 -4.60
C ILE A 61 0.01 -5.69 -3.87
N MET A 62 0.17 -4.46 -3.38
CA MET A 62 1.39 -4.06 -2.69
C MET A 62 1.59 -4.84 -1.38
N GLY A 63 0.53 -5.08 -0.62
CA GLY A 63 0.56 -5.87 0.61
C GLY A 63 0.89 -7.34 0.35
N ALA A 64 0.34 -7.92 -0.73
CA ALA A 64 0.68 -9.28 -1.15
C ALA A 64 2.16 -9.41 -1.53
N MET A 65 2.69 -8.47 -2.31
CA MET A 65 4.12 -8.44 -2.63
C MET A 65 4.97 -8.29 -1.36
N LEU A 66 4.61 -7.36 -0.47
CA LEU A 66 5.30 -7.16 0.80
C LEU A 66 5.38 -8.47 1.60
N SER A 67 4.27 -9.17 1.75
CA SER A 67 4.24 -10.43 2.52
C SER A 67 5.00 -11.57 1.82
N GLN A 68 4.91 -11.67 0.49
CA GLN A 68 5.70 -12.64 -0.27
C GLN A 68 7.21 -12.44 -0.09
N TYR A 69 7.68 -11.19 -0.13
CA TYR A 69 9.11 -10.88 -0.09
C TYR A 69 9.70 -10.85 1.32
N PHE A 70 8.96 -10.39 2.33
CA PHE A 70 9.49 -10.20 3.68
C PHE A 70 9.10 -11.30 4.67
N ASP A 71 7.99 -12.01 4.42
CA ASP A 71 7.50 -13.06 5.31
C ASP A 71 7.67 -14.47 4.72
N ASP A 72 8.33 -14.61 3.56
CA ASP A 72 8.43 -15.85 2.77
C ASP A 72 7.08 -16.55 2.52
N ASN A 73 6.00 -15.76 2.47
CA ASN A 73 4.65 -16.27 2.28
C ASN A 73 4.27 -16.28 0.80
N SER A 74 4.45 -17.41 0.12
CA SER A 74 4.19 -17.56 -1.31
C SER A 74 2.72 -17.34 -1.73
N GLN A 75 1.77 -17.48 -0.80
CA GLN A 75 0.33 -17.35 -1.06
C GLN A 75 -0.33 -16.47 0.02
N PRO A 76 -0.06 -15.15 0.02
CA PRO A 76 -0.61 -14.27 1.02
C PRO A 76 -2.12 -14.11 0.86
N THR A 77 -2.83 -14.23 1.97
CA THR A 77 -4.26 -13.89 2.02
C THR A 77 -4.40 -12.37 2.15
N ILE A 78 -5.31 -11.79 1.37
CA ILE A 78 -5.66 -10.37 1.45
C ILE A 78 -7.06 -10.27 2.04
N GLY A 79 -7.24 -9.39 3.03
CA GLY A 79 -8.54 -9.08 3.61
C GLY A 79 -8.86 -7.60 3.47
N LEU A 80 -10.12 -7.29 3.15
CA LEU A 80 -10.64 -5.93 3.25
C LEU A 80 -11.23 -5.74 4.65
N LEU A 81 -10.68 -4.80 5.41
CA LEU A 81 -11.25 -4.46 6.71
C LEU A 81 -12.63 -3.81 6.49
N ASN A 82 -13.64 -4.38 7.10
CA ASN A 82 -15.02 -3.98 6.91
C ASN A 82 -15.80 -4.08 8.23
N ILE A 83 -17.01 -3.50 8.28
CA ILE A 83 -17.88 -3.50 9.46
C ILE A 83 -18.59 -4.84 9.69
N GLY A 84 -18.55 -5.74 8.71
CA GLY A 84 -19.19 -7.05 8.73
C GLY A 84 -18.56 -7.98 7.70
N THR A 85 -18.93 -9.26 7.76
CA THR A 85 -18.39 -10.30 6.86
C THR A 85 -19.32 -10.62 5.69
N GLU A 86 -20.56 -10.15 5.75
CA GLU A 86 -21.59 -10.41 4.75
C GLU A 86 -21.39 -9.57 3.48
N GLU A 87 -21.80 -10.12 2.34
CA GLU A 87 -21.87 -9.36 1.09
C GLU A 87 -22.81 -8.15 1.25
N GLY A 88 -22.36 -6.98 0.79
CA GLY A 88 -23.13 -5.73 0.88
C GLY A 88 -22.98 -4.96 2.19
N LYS A 89 -22.18 -5.43 3.16
CA LYS A 89 -21.76 -4.60 4.31
C LYS A 89 -20.59 -3.71 3.91
N GLY A 90 -20.55 -2.50 4.46
CA GLY A 90 -19.48 -1.54 4.22
C GLY A 90 -19.98 -0.25 3.59
N SER A 91 -19.10 0.46 2.92
CA SER A 91 -19.44 1.71 2.23
C SER A 91 -19.89 1.42 0.80
N ASP A 92 -21.05 1.96 0.40
CA ASP A 92 -21.61 1.78 -0.96
C ASP A 92 -20.73 2.37 -2.08
N SER A 93 -19.77 3.22 -1.72
CA SER A 93 -18.82 3.82 -2.67
C SER A 93 -17.53 3.01 -2.86
N LEU A 94 -17.41 1.83 -2.23
CA LEU A 94 -16.28 0.90 -2.30
C LEU A 94 -16.64 -0.37 -3.08
#